data_AF-A0A0G4HYV6-F1
#
_entry.id   AF-A0A0G4HYV6-F1
#
_cell.length_a   1.000
_cell.length_b   1.000
_cell.length_c   1.000
_cell.angle_alpha   90.00
_cell.angle_beta   90.00
_cell.angle_gamma   90.00
#
_symmetry.space_group_name_H-M   'P 1'
#
loop_
_entity.id
_entity.type
_entity.pdbx_description
1 polymer ?
#
loop_
_entity_poly.entity_id
_entity_poly.type
_entity_poly.pdbx_seq_one_letter_code
_entity_poly.pdbx_strand_id
1 'polypeptide(L)'
;MRFAPPELQLSPSAVSSFWQKGDGNRDDSQVTCPSQFPPIVILPGFGNDAVDYTAPKLKPTEGDGEAERMPSPDNTPVELNRKGDRDLEELTSDSFVAVLKKRGFDVTVVDVKRLEWLKVAFEILGPRLYTKSVLPFGPGFGWYLQRLRSAIRSALEVRRERLRQEGREAVTGVDDRVILVGHSAGGWLARAALGDGEMWSDSGKVSERNMSLFDRFLLGLARLLGLLDTEKTGEGSGAAAPSCRSRNPDVVAGLVTLGTPQSPPSLGDVSDMTFGALSWTDQNFPGSFLKGKTGIWYLTVAGKAVQGESEAPKGSASRFAYGSYRVVLGEGEGVWGDGVVPVEKAHLQGATQLTLEGVFHSINAPLRWYGSDAFVDCWLKEAVRLFEEQRVEAARDEKSKCSV
;
A
#
# COMPACT_ATOMS: atom_id res chain seq x y z
N MET A 1 24.12 -9.83 -14.45
CA MET A 1 23.83 -10.56 -13.20
C MET A 1 22.45 -10.16 -12.73
N ARG A 2 21.48 -11.07 -12.78
CA ARG A 2 20.07 -10.82 -12.40
C ARG A 2 19.95 -11.00 -10.88
N PHE A 3 19.62 -9.92 -10.16
CA PHE A 3 19.25 -9.99 -8.75
C PHE A 3 17.75 -10.33 -8.66
N ALA A 4 17.45 -11.61 -8.50
CA ALA A 4 16.20 -12.05 -7.88
C ALA A 4 16.47 -12.26 -6.38
N PRO A 5 15.54 -11.92 -5.47
CA PRO A 5 15.72 -12.21 -4.05
C PRO A 5 15.75 -13.74 -3.82
N PRO A 6 16.58 -14.24 -2.88
CA PRO A 6 16.68 -15.67 -2.61
C PRO A 6 15.38 -16.21 -2.00
N GLU A 7 14.98 -17.38 -2.46
CA GLU A 7 13.81 -18.13 -2.00
C GLU A 7 13.98 -18.59 -0.55
N LEU A 8 12.95 -18.35 0.28
CA LEU A 8 12.84 -18.88 1.63
C LEU A 8 12.37 -20.34 1.55
N GLN A 9 13.24 -21.30 1.83
CA GLN A 9 12.85 -22.67 2.16
C GLN A 9 12.78 -22.81 3.68
N LEU A 10 11.57 -22.98 4.22
CA LEU A 10 11.35 -23.28 5.65
C LEU A 10 11.09 -24.79 5.80
N SER A 11 11.70 -25.43 6.80
CA SER A 11 11.49 -26.86 7.04
C SER A 11 10.10 -27.14 7.65
N PRO A 12 9.41 -28.23 7.27
CA PRO A 12 8.05 -28.54 7.74
C PRO A 12 7.90 -28.67 9.26
N SER A 13 8.96 -29.01 9.98
CA SER A 13 8.94 -29.14 11.45
C SER A 13 9.01 -27.79 12.18
N ALA A 14 9.68 -26.79 11.60
CA ALA A 14 9.70 -25.42 12.13
C ALA A 14 8.36 -24.70 11.92
N VAL A 15 7.63 -25.10 10.87
CA VAL A 15 6.30 -24.60 10.52
C VAL A 15 5.31 -24.95 11.65
N SER A 16 5.17 -26.23 12.03
CA SER A 16 4.18 -26.69 13.03
C SER A 16 4.21 -25.99 14.41
N SER A 17 5.38 -25.77 15.01
CA SER A 17 5.49 -25.17 16.35
C SER A 17 5.39 -23.63 16.37
N PHE A 18 5.51 -22.98 15.20
CA PHE A 18 5.46 -21.51 15.06
C PHE A 18 4.02 -20.97 14.93
N TRP A 19 3.05 -21.83 14.57
CA TRP A 19 1.65 -21.43 14.35
C TRP A 19 0.78 -21.32 15.63
N GLN A 20 1.23 -21.82 16.78
CA GLN A 20 0.38 -21.94 17.98
C GLN A 20 0.46 -20.77 18.99
N LYS A 21 1.30 -19.74 18.77
CA LYS A 21 1.59 -18.71 19.80
C LYS A 21 1.09 -17.28 19.49
N GLY A 22 0.22 -17.08 18.50
CA GLY A 22 -0.07 -15.76 17.94
C GLY A 22 -1.46 -15.14 18.21
N ASP A 23 -2.23 -15.63 19.18
CA ASP A 23 -3.67 -15.29 19.27
C ASP A 23 -3.99 -14.04 20.11
N GLY A 24 -2.98 -13.29 20.57
CA GLY A 24 -3.15 -12.24 21.58
C GLY A 24 -3.99 -11.02 21.18
N ASN A 25 -4.42 -10.91 19.92
CA ASN A 25 -5.16 -9.73 19.42
C ASN A 25 -6.34 -10.06 18.50
N ARG A 26 -6.75 -11.33 18.39
CA ARG A 26 -7.89 -11.72 17.55
C ARG A 26 -9.20 -11.26 18.20
N ASP A 27 -9.85 -10.31 17.53
CA ASP A 27 -11.22 -9.92 17.80
C ASP A 27 -12.09 -10.58 16.74
N ASP A 28 -12.88 -11.58 17.14
CA ASP A 28 -13.73 -12.36 16.23
C ASP A 28 -14.98 -11.58 15.77
N SER A 29 -15.18 -10.35 16.25
CA SER A 29 -16.27 -9.50 15.78
C SER A 29 -15.93 -8.83 14.44
N GLN A 30 -16.60 -9.29 13.39
CA GLN A 30 -16.43 -8.73 12.06
C GLN A 30 -16.97 -7.30 11.99
N VAL A 31 -16.16 -6.35 11.50
CA VAL A 31 -16.58 -4.96 11.32
C VAL A 31 -17.44 -4.86 10.06
N THR A 32 -18.61 -4.23 10.19
CA THR A 32 -19.45 -3.86 9.04
C THR A 32 -19.34 -2.37 8.75
N CYS A 33 -19.28 -2.00 7.47
CA CYS A 33 -19.19 -0.63 7.00
C CYS A 33 -20.39 0.21 7.46
N PRO A 34 -20.18 1.29 8.23
CA PRO A 34 -21.24 2.28 8.49
C PRO A 34 -21.73 2.94 7.20
N SER A 35 -23.02 3.27 7.13
CA SER A 35 -23.64 3.76 5.88
C SER A 35 -23.09 5.09 5.35
N GLN A 36 -22.41 5.85 6.23
CA GLN A 36 -21.77 7.14 5.96
C GLN A 36 -20.25 7.03 5.89
N PHE A 37 -19.67 5.85 6.12
CA PHE A 37 -18.22 5.69 6.07
C PHE A 37 -17.70 5.96 4.66
N PRO A 38 -16.57 6.70 4.50
CA PRO A 38 -16.12 7.12 3.19
C PRO A 38 -15.46 5.97 2.44
N PRO A 39 -15.41 6.00 1.09
CA PRO A 39 -14.69 5.00 0.32
C PRO A 39 -13.20 4.95 0.69
N ILE A 40 -12.65 3.75 0.65
CA ILE A 40 -11.23 3.46 0.93
C ILE A 40 -10.44 3.50 -0.37
N VAL A 41 -9.32 4.23 -0.37
CA VAL A 41 -8.33 4.20 -1.45
C VAL A 41 -7.05 3.52 -0.95
N ILE A 42 -6.71 2.38 -1.53
CA ILE A 42 -5.52 1.59 -1.18
C ILE A 42 -4.33 2.04 -2.02
N LEU A 43 -3.21 2.31 -1.36
CA LEU A 43 -1.95 2.72 -1.97
C LEU A 43 -0.93 1.56 -1.89
N PRO A 44 -0.61 0.90 -3.02
CA PRO A 44 0.35 -0.19 -3.07
C PRO A 44 1.76 0.17 -2.59
N GLY A 45 2.38 -0.74 -1.83
CA GLY A 45 3.79 -0.69 -1.46
C GLY A 45 4.75 -1.02 -2.61
N PHE A 46 6.02 -0.66 -2.44
CA PHE A 46 7.09 -0.85 -3.43
C PHE A 46 7.16 -2.31 -3.92
N GLY A 47 7.25 -2.50 -5.24
CA GLY A 47 7.33 -3.84 -5.85
C GLY A 47 6.00 -4.59 -6.00
N ASN A 48 4.89 -4.06 -5.48
CA ASN A 48 3.56 -4.65 -5.66
C ASN A 48 2.82 -4.07 -6.87
N ASP A 49 1.96 -4.89 -7.48
CA ASP A 49 0.93 -4.50 -8.42
C ASP A 49 -0.36 -4.10 -7.70
N ALA A 50 -1.22 -3.32 -8.36
CA ALA A 50 -2.62 -3.20 -7.95
C ALA A 50 -3.31 -4.57 -7.89
N VAL A 51 -2.98 -5.48 -8.82
CA VAL A 51 -3.58 -6.83 -8.85
C VAL A 51 -3.24 -7.65 -7.62
N ASP A 52 -2.12 -7.40 -6.94
CA ASP A 52 -1.76 -8.15 -5.74
C ASP A 52 -2.79 -7.94 -4.60
N TYR A 53 -3.48 -6.80 -4.60
CA TYR A 53 -4.50 -6.46 -3.60
C TYR A 53 -5.89 -6.99 -3.96
N THR A 54 -6.12 -7.34 -5.22
CA THR A 54 -7.41 -7.84 -5.73
C THR A 54 -7.41 -9.32 -6.04
N ALA A 55 -6.24 -9.89 -6.35
CA ALA A 55 -6.03 -11.27 -6.74
C ALA A 55 -4.56 -11.66 -6.44
N PRO A 56 -4.19 -11.82 -5.15
CA PRO A 56 -2.82 -12.12 -4.77
C PRO A 56 -2.37 -13.45 -5.40
N LYS A 57 -1.17 -13.46 -5.99
CA LYS A 57 -0.55 -14.70 -6.47
C LYS A 57 -0.01 -15.45 -5.26
N LEU A 58 -0.64 -16.56 -4.89
CA LEU A 58 -0.04 -17.44 -3.92
C LEU A 58 1.12 -18.20 -4.54
N LYS A 59 2.25 -18.20 -3.83
CA LYS A 59 3.23 -19.25 -4.03
C LYS A 59 2.65 -20.50 -3.38
N PRO A 60 2.61 -21.66 -4.08
CA PRO A 60 2.25 -22.91 -3.42
C PRO A 60 3.17 -23.10 -2.21
N THR A 61 2.58 -23.44 -1.07
CA THR A 61 3.34 -23.84 0.11
C THR A 61 4.09 -25.13 -0.24
N GLU A 62 5.42 -25.13 -0.19
CA GLU A 62 6.20 -26.37 -0.29
C GLU A 62 5.70 -27.33 0.80
N GLY A 63 4.98 -28.35 0.36
CA GLY A 63 4.14 -29.24 1.17
C GLY A 63 3.28 -30.11 0.26
N ASP A 64 2.89 -29.58 -0.90
CA ASP A 64 2.38 -30.36 -2.02
C ASP A 64 3.57 -30.87 -2.83
N GLY A 65 4.20 -31.94 -2.34
CA GLY A 65 5.38 -32.52 -2.96
C GLY A 65 5.21 -32.73 -4.47
N GLU A 66 6.19 -32.27 -5.23
CA GLU A 66 6.59 -32.96 -6.45
C GLU A 66 6.95 -34.40 -6.04
N ALA A 67 5.95 -35.29 -6.00
CA ALA A 67 6.21 -36.68 -6.25
C ALA A 67 6.72 -36.74 -7.69
N GLU A 68 8.02 -36.98 -7.85
CA GLU A 68 8.62 -37.36 -9.12
C GLU A 68 7.66 -38.34 -9.83
N ARG A 69 7.00 -37.87 -10.89
CA ARG A 69 6.24 -38.74 -11.78
C ARG A 69 7.25 -39.60 -12.52
N MET A 70 7.50 -40.79 -11.97
CA MET A 70 7.89 -41.93 -12.79
C MET A 70 6.80 -42.11 -13.86
N PRO A 71 7.14 -42.20 -15.16
CA PRO A 71 6.15 -42.47 -16.19
C PRO A 71 5.61 -43.90 -16.01
N SER A 72 4.32 -44.03 -15.71
CA SER A 72 3.61 -45.29 -15.79
C SER A 72 3.43 -45.69 -17.27
N PRO A 73 3.52 -46.99 -17.64
CA PRO A 73 3.65 -47.41 -19.05
C PRO A 73 2.36 -47.32 -19.89
N ASP A 74 1.21 -46.99 -19.30
CA ASP A 74 -0.07 -47.16 -19.98
C ASP A 74 -0.78 -45.81 -20.26
N ASN A 75 -0.97 -45.54 -21.56
CA ASN A 75 -1.64 -44.38 -22.14
C ASN A 75 -3.15 -44.33 -21.85
N THR A 76 -3.57 -44.21 -20.59
CA THR A 76 -4.95 -43.85 -20.24
C THR A 76 -5.08 -42.34 -19.99
N PRO A 77 -6.01 -41.63 -20.66
CA PRO A 77 -6.26 -40.21 -20.39
C PRO A 77 -6.77 -40.05 -18.95
N VAL A 78 -6.01 -39.33 -18.12
CA VAL A 78 -6.42 -38.95 -16.76
C VAL A 78 -7.38 -37.77 -16.87
N GLU A 79 -8.62 -37.92 -16.38
CA GLU A 79 -9.57 -36.82 -16.23
C GLU A 79 -8.96 -35.67 -15.42
N LEU A 80 -8.96 -34.47 -16.01
CA LEU A 80 -8.53 -33.23 -15.35
C LEU A 80 -9.43 -32.93 -14.15
N ASN A 81 -8.83 -32.93 -12.96
CA ASN A 81 -9.51 -32.89 -11.68
C ASN A 81 -10.07 -31.47 -11.39
N ARG A 82 -11.39 -31.37 -11.10
CA ARG A 82 -12.19 -30.17 -10.70
C ARG A 82 -11.71 -29.44 -9.42
N LYS A 83 -10.51 -29.73 -8.93
CA LYS A 83 -9.99 -29.23 -7.64
C LYS A 83 -9.33 -27.84 -7.79
N GLY A 84 -8.57 -27.63 -8.87
CA GLY A 84 -7.84 -26.38 -9.10
C GLY A 84 -8.70 -25.12 -9.34
N ASP A 85 -9.90 -25.27 -9.91
CA ASP A 85 -10.82 -24.13 -10.09
C ASP A 85 -11.44 -23.66 -8.78
N ARG A 86 -11.72 -24.57 -7.83
CA ARG A 86 -12.27 -24.21 -6.51
C ARG A 86 -11.24 -23.50 -5.65
N ASP A 87 -9.99 -23.95 -5.70
CA ASP A 87 -8.90 -23.30 -4.97
C ASP A 87 -8.69 -21.87 -5.52
N LEU A 88 -8.72 -21.64 -6.84
CA LEU A 88 -8.60 -20.29 -7.40
C LEU A 88 -9.77 -19.36 -7.05
N GLU A 89 -11.01 -19.85 -7.02
CA GLU A 89 -12.17 -19.06 -6.58
C GLU A 89 -12.09 -18.69 -5.09
N GLU A 90 -11.77 -19.65 -4.22
CA GLU A 90 -11.60 -19.43 -2.78
C GLU A 90 -10.47 -18.41 -2.51
N LEU A 91 -9.38 -18.47 -3.29
CA LEU A 91 -8.24 -17.57 -3.17
C LEU A 91 -8.49 -16.14 -3.67
N THR A 92 -9.39 -15.95 -4.65
CA THR A 92 -9.85 -14.60 -5.01
C THR A 92 -10.82 -14.01 -3.98
N SER A 93 -11.52 -14.86 -3.22
CA SER A 93 -12.43 -14.42 -2.15
C SER A 93 -11.72 -13.91 -0.89
N ASP A 94 -10.43 -14.22 -0.73
CA ASP A 94 -9.59 -13.78 0.40
C ASP A 94 -8.62 -12.63 0.07
N SER A 95 -8.72 -12.03 -1.12
CA SER A 95 -7.93 -10.83 -1.45
C SER A 95 -8.26 -9.66 -0.51
N PHE A 96 -7.33 -8.72 -0.31
CA PHE A 96 -7.57 -7.57 0.58
C PHE A 96 -8.85 -6.80 0.22
N VAL A 97 -9.03 -6.59 -1.09
CA VAL A 97 -10.20 -5.88 -1.61
C VAL A 97 -11.47 -6.71 -1.40
N ALA A 98 -11.44 -8.02 -1.61
CA ALA A 98 -12.59 -8.89 -1.36
C ALA A 98 -12.97 -8.91 0.12
N VAL A 99 -11.98 -9.01 1.01
CA VAL A 99 -12.12 -8.98 2.48
C VAL A 99 -12.79 -7.68 2.95
N LEU A 100 -12.40 -6.52 2.41
CA LEU A 100 -13.04 -5.24 2.72
C LEU A 100 -14.43 -5.10 2.10
N LYS A 101 -14.62 -5.57 0.86
CA LYS A 101 -15.93 -5.53 0.18
C LYS A 101 -16.96 -6.44 0.86
N LYS A 102 -16.55 -7.61 1.36
CA LYS A 102 -17.39 -8.51 2.18
C LYS A 102 -17.95 -7.81 3.42
N ARG A 103 -17.22 -6.81 3.93
CA ARG A 103 -17.61 -5.95 5.07
C ARG A 103 -18.41 -4.72 4.65
N GLY A 104 -18.68 -4.54 3.36
CA GLY A 104 -19.50 -3.45 2.81
C GLY A 104 -18.73 -2.15 2.53
N PHE A 105 -17.39 -2.17 2.54
CA PHE A 105 -16.59 -0.99 2.22
C PHE A 105 -16.46 -0.82 0.70
N ASP A 106 -16.64 0.42 0.23
CA ASP A 106 -16.29 0.80 -1.13
C ASP A 106 -14.77 0.94 -1.22
N VAL A 107 -14.13 0.24 -2.16
CA VAL A 107 -12.67 0.16 -2.23
C VAL A 107 -12.15 0.39 -3.65
N THR A 108 -11.19 1.29 -3.77
CA THR A 108 -10.41 1.55 -4.98
C THR A 108 -8.93 1.33 -4.70
N VAL A 109 -8.21 0.66 -5.61
CA VAL A 109 -6.75 0.50 -5.51
C VAL A 109 -6.08 1.44 -6.50
N VAL A 110 -5.03 2.14 -6.08
CA VAL A 110 -4.22 2.94 -7.01
C VAL A 110 -3.58 2.02 -8.05
N ASP A 111 -3.82 2.30 -9.34
CA ASP A 111 -3.30 1.49 -10.44
C ASP A 111 -1.76 1.59 -10.54
N VAL A 112 -1.06 0.60 -10.03
CA VAL A 112 0.40 0.54 -10.08
C VAL A 112 0.79 -0.79 -10.71
N LYS A 113 1.69 -0.74 -11.69
CA LYS A 113 2.30 -1.94 -12.28
C LYS A 113 3.71 -2.13 -11.74
N ARG A 114 4.09 -3.37 -11.53
CA ARG A 114 5.32 -3.81 -10.86
C ARG A 114 6.54 -3.32 -11.63
N LEU A 115 6.46 -3.37 -12.96
CA LEU A 115 7.51 -2.86 -13.86
C LEU A 115 7.71 -1.35 -13.73
N GLU A 116 6.72 -0.59 -13.27
CA GLU A 116 6.85 0.86 -13.13
C GLU A 116 7.60 1.28 -11.88
N TRP A 117 7.75 0.38 -10.90
CA TRP A 117 8.72 0.58 -9.82
C TRP A 117 10.16 0.61 -10.34
N LEU A 118 10.44 0.08 -11.55
CA LEU A 118 11.74 0.27 -12.19
C LEU A 118 12.02 1.74 -12.50
N LYS A 119 11.00 2.61 -12.68
CA LYS A 119 11.19 4.07 -12.84
C LYS A 119 11.88 4.66 -11.62
N VAL A 120 11.53 4.19 -10.43
CA VAL A 120 12.23 4.54 -9.19
C VAL A 120 13.67 4.01 -9.25
N ALA A 121 13.87 2.74 -9.62
CA ALA A 121 15.19 2.11 -9.76
C ALA A 121 16.11 2.75 -10.83
N PHE A 122 15.56 3.37 -11.87
CA PHE A 122 16.32 4.05 -12.91
C PHE A 122 16.71 5.48 -12.52
N GLU A 123 15.85 6.22 -11.81
CA GLU A 123 16.23 7.51 -11.19
C GLU A 123 17.36 7.33 -10.16
N ILE A 124 17.37 6.17 -9.49
CA ILE A 124 18.43 5.71 -8.58
C ILE A 124 19.77 5.47 -9.30
N LEU A 125 19.76 5.12 -10.60
CA LEU A 125 20.97 4.83 -11.38
C LEU A 125 21.42 6.02 -12.25
N GLY A 126 20.69 7.14 -12.21
CA GLY A 126 21.00 8.36 -12.95
C GLY A 126 22.09 9.23 -12.28
N PRO A 127 22.53 10.32 -12.94
CA PRO A 127 23.59 11.22 -12.45
C PRO A 127 23.32 11.94 -11.11
N ARG A 128 22.18 11.68 -10.45
CA ARG A 128 21.82 12.18 -9.12
C ARG A 128 22.17 11.23 -7.96
N LEU A 129 22.87 10.13 -8.23
CA LEU A 129 23.45 9.21 -7.24
C LEU A 129 24.23 9.90 -6.11
N TYR A 130 24.81 11.07 -6.39
CA TYR A 130 25.67 11.77 -5.44
C TYR A 130 24.94 12.69 -4.44
N THR A 131 23.67 13.05 -4.68
CA THR A 131 22.99 14.09 -3.87
C THR A 131 21.93 13.59 -2.89
N LYS A 132 21.52 12.31 -2.93
CA LYS A 132 20.46 11.74 -2.04
C LYS A 132 19.24 12.69 -1.87
N SER A 133 18.82 13.34 -2.96
CA SER A 133 17.84 14.44 -2.96
C SER A 133 16.64 14.16 -3.86
N VAL A 134 16.13 12.93 -3.85
CA VAL A 134 14.89 12.59 -4.59
C VAL A 134 13.70 13.19 -3.84
N LEU A 135 12.94 14.04 -4.53
CA LEU A 135 11.69 14.58 -4.01
C LEU A 135 10.54 13.62 -4.29
N PRO A 136 9.54 13.49 -3.40
CA PRO A 136 8.37 12.65 -3.64
C PRO A 136 7.52 13.11 -4.83
N PHE A 137 7.62 14.38 -5.23
CA PHE A 137 6.94 14.93 -6.42
C PHE A 137 7.81 14.93 -7.68
N GLY A 138 9.07 14.48 -7.56
CA GLY A 138 10.01 14.40 -8.68
C GLY A 138 9.72 13.23 -9.63
N PRO A 139 10.48 13.11 -10.72
CA PRO A 139 10.28 12.07 -11.74
C PRO A 139 10.20 10.63 -11.21
N GLY A 140 10.88 10.34 -10.09
CA GLY A 140 10.87 9.01 -9.47
C GLY A 140 9.51 8.58 -8.90
N PHE A 141 8.74 9.51 -8.32
CA PHE A 141 7.48 9.19 -7.61
C PHE A 141 6.27 10.00 -8.08
N GLY A 142 6.47 11.07 -8.87
CA GLY A 142 5.38 11.95 -9.33
C GLY A 142 4.30 11.22 -10.13
N TRP A 143 4.66 10.18 -10.90
CA TRP A 143 3.70 9.32 -11.60
C TRP A 143 2.76 8.59 -10.63
N TYR A 144 3.28 8.13 -9.49
CA TYR A 144 2.52 7.43 -8.46
C TYR A 144 1.51 8.40 -7.83
N LEU A 145 1.99 9.59 -7.50
CA LEU A 145 1.17 10.66 -6.96
C LEU A 145 0.06 11.08 -7.92
N GLN A 146 0.34 11.19 -9.22
CA GLN A 146 -0.70 11.47 -10.22
C GLN A 146 -1.81 10.41 -10.22
N ARG A 147 -1.45 9.13 -10.09
CA ARG A 147 -2.44 8.04 -10.05
C ARG A 147 -3.23 7.99 -8.76
N LEU A 148 -2.60 8.35 -7.63
CA LEU A 148 -3.33 8.56 -6.39
C LEU A 148 -4.43 9.62 -6.57
N ARG A 149 -4.15 10.74 -7.25
CA ARG A 149 -5.18 11.77 -7.52
C ARG A 149 -6.33 11.18 -8.34
N SER A 150 -6.03 10.45 -9.41
CA SER A 150 -7.04 9.82 -10.26
C SER A 150 -7.87 8.80 -9.48
N ALA A 151 -7.25 8.00 -8.61
CA ALA A 151 -7.95 7.02 -7.78
C ALA A 151 -8.90 7.68 -6.77
N ILE A 152 -8.48 8.78 -6.12
CA ILE A 152 -9.33 9.55 -5.20
C ILE A 152 -10.54 10.13 -5.93
N ARG A 153 -10.33 10.77 -7.09
CA ARG A 153 -11.43 11.32 -7.90
C ARG A 153 -12.41 10.23 -8.30
N SER A 154 -11.90 9.13 -8.83
CA SER A 154 -12.74 7.99 -9.24
C SER A 154 -13.53 7.40 -8.06
N ALA A 155 -12.91 7.25 -6.88
CA ALA A 155 -13.60 6.76 -5.69
C ALA A 155 -14.76 7.67 -5.26
N LEU A 156 -14.56 8.99 -5.27
CA LEU A 156 -15.61 9.97 -4.96
C LEU A 156 -16.70 9.98 -6.02
N GLU A 157 -16.35 9.95 -7.30
CA GLU A 157 -17.31 9.92 -8.41
C GLU A 157 -18.20 8.68 -8.34
N VAL A 158 -17.61 7.49 -8.14
CA VAL A 158 -18.35 6.23 -7.98
C VAL A 158 -19.29 6.29 -6.78
N ARG A 159 -18.81 6.81 -5.63
CA ARG A 159 -19.63 6.95 -4.42
C ARG A 159 -20.81 7.88 -4.62
N ARG A 160 -20.58 9.06 -5.18
CA ARG A 160 -21.61 10.08 -5.44
C ARG A 160 -22.64 9.58 -6.45
N GLU A 161 -22.20 8.91 -7.51
CA GLU A 161 -23.10 8.32 -8.50
C GLU A 161 -23.96 7.20 -7.91
N ARG A 162 -23.38 6.31 -7.08
CA ARG A 162 -24.13 5.28 -6.37
C ARG A 162 -25.19 5.89 -5.45
N LEU A 163 -24.83 6.90 -4.65
CA LEU A 163 -25.79 7.61 -3.79
C LEU A 163 -26.93 8.23 -4.58
N ARG A 164 -26.63 8.83 -5.74
CA ARG A 164 -27.62 9.40 -6.65
C ARG A 164 -28.57 8.35 -7.20
N GLN A 165 -28.05 7.18 -7.60
CA GLN A 165 -28.85 6.05 -8.09
C GLN A 165 -29.74 5.45 -6.99
N GLU A 166 -29.27 5.45 -5.74
CA GLU A 166 -30.04 5.03 -4.56
C GLU A 166 -31.08 6.09 -4.13
N GLY A 167 -31.16 7.24 -4.80
CA GLY A 167 -32.07 8.33 -4.43
C GLY A 167 -31.71 9.02 -3.10
N ARG A 168 -30.46 8.88 -2.65
CA ARG A 168 -29.96 9.49 -1.41
C ARG A 168 -29.54 10.93 -1.66
N GLU A 169 -29.63 11.75 -0.61
CA GLU A 169 -29.15 13.13 -0.65
C GLU A 169 -27.65 13.20 -0.94
N ALA A 170 -27.22 14.29 -1.57
CA ALA A 170 -25.81 14.54 -1.81
C ALA A 170 -25.06 14.65 -0.48
N VAL A 171 -24.04 13.81 -0.31
CA VAL A 171 -23.13 13.89 0.83
C VAL A 171 -22.29 15.16 0.73
N THR A 172 -22.01 15.77 1.88
CA THR A 172 -21.17 16.98 1.98
C THR A 172 -20.25 16.87 3.20
N GLY A 173 -19.31 17.80 3.32
CA GLY A 173 -18.45 17.88 4.50
C GLY A 173 -17.49 16.70 4.63
N VAL A 174 -17.48 16.06 5.80
CA VAL A 174 -16.60 14.91 6.09
C VAL A 174 -17.10 13.60 5.47
N ASP A 175 -18.39 13.50 5.18
CA ASP A 175 -19.03 12.31 4.59
C ASP A 175 -18.76 12.20 3.07
N ASP A 176 -18.27 13.29 2.44
CA ASP A 176 -17.91 13.38 1.02
C ASP A 176 -16.38 13.38 0.81
N ARG A 177 -15.68 12.57 1.60
CA ARG A 177 -14.21 12.42 1.56
C ARG A 177 -13.82 10.97 1.26
N VAL A 178 -12.52 10.66 1.33
CA VAL A 178 -11.98 9.31 1.25
C VAL A 178 -11.13 8.97 2.47
N ILE A 179 -10.95 7.69 2.74
CA ILE A 179 -9.93 7.17 3.67
C ILE A 179 -8.78 6.59 2.85
N LEU A 180 -7.56 7.04 3.11
CA LEU A 180 -6.37 6.47 2.48
C LEU A 180 -5.84 5.30 3.31
N VAL A 181 -5.51 4.18 2.67
CA VAL A 181 -4.84 3.02 3.30
C VAL A 181 -3.54 2.76 2.56
N GLY A 182 -2.42 3.19 3.13
CA GLY A 182 -1.10 3.01 2.54
C GLY A 182 -0.37 1.81 3.09
N HIS A 183 0.03 0.89 2.21
CA HIS A 183 0.88 -0.25 2.57
C HIS A 183 2.35 0.07 2.28
N SER A 184 3.24 -0.15 3.25
CA SER A 184 4.69 0.02 3.08
C SER A 184 5.00 1.40 2.48
N ALA A 185 5.66 1.48 1.32
CA ALA A 185 5.96 2.74 0.65
C ALA A 185 4.74 3.61 0.32
N GLY A 186 3.57 3.01 0.07
CA GLY A 186 2.33 3.72 -0.21
C GLY A 186 1.90 4.64 0.94
N GLY A 187 2.24 4.31 2.19
CA GLY A 187 1.88 5.11 3.36
C GLY A 187 2.66 6.43 3.45
N TRP A 188 3.99 6.41 3.25
CA TRP A 188 4.75 7.66 3.26
C TRP A 188 4.54 8.48 1.97
N LEU A 189 4.26 7.82 0.84
CA LEU A 189 3.80 8.51 -0.38
C LEU A 189 2.46 9.20 -0.16
N ALA A 190 1.53 8.60 0.58
CA ALA A 190 0.28 9.27 0.99
C ALA A 190 0.57 10.49 1.87
N ARG A 191 1.50 10.41 2.83
CA ARG A 191 1.91 11.57 3.64
C ARG A 191 2.46 12.70 2.78
N ALA A 192 3.38 12.38 1.88
CA ALA A 192 3.94 13.36 0.95
C ALA A 192 2.84 13.99 0.09
N ALA A 193 1.96 13.16 -0.47
CA ALA A 193 0.82 13.59 -1.27
C ALA A 193 -0.03 14.61 -0.51
N LEU A 194 -0.40 14.29 0.73
CA LEU A 194 -1.28 15.10 1.58
C LEU A 194 -0.65 16.46 1.98
N GLY A 195 0.65 16.48 2.23
CA GLY A 195 1.34 17.67 2.71
C GLY A 195 1.61 18.73 1.63
N ASP A 196 1.77 18.32 0.36
CA ASP A 196 2.19 19.21 -0.74
C ASP A 196 1.19 20.33 -1.06
N GLY A 197 -0.11 20.08 -0.89
CA GLY A 197 -1.20 21.05 -1.15
C GLY A 197 -1.39 21.47 -2.62
N GLU A 198 -0.30 21.71 -3.35
CA GLU A 198 -0.22 22.07 -4.78
C GLU A 198 -0.54 20.91 -5.72
N MET A 199 -0.55 19.69 -5.17
CA MET A 199 -0.98 18.46 -5.83
C MET A 199 -2.38 18.56 -6.49
N TRP A 200 -3.20 19.55 -6.12
CA TRP A 200 -4.57 19.71 -6.63
C TRP A 200 -4.77 20.93 -7.54
N SER A 201 -3.70 21.69 -7.83
CA SER A 201 -3.77 22.73 -8.85
C SER A 201 -3.66 22.16 -10.26
N ASP A 202 -4.58 22.57 -11.15
CA ASP A 202 -4.57 22.26 -12.61
C ASP A 202 -3.30 22.74 -13.35
N SER A 203 -2.39 23.44 -12.66
CA SER A 203 -1.07 23.80 -13.16
C SER A 203 -0.15 22.58 -13.33
N GLY A 204 -0.52 21.41 -12.81
CA GLY A 204 0.19 20.15 -12.98
C GLY A 204 0.07 19.53 -14.37
N LYS A 205 0.15 20.33 -15.45
CA LYS A 205 0.61 19.78 -16.73
C LYS A 205 2.08 19.47 -16.55
N VAL A 206 2.42 18.20 -16.33
CA VAL A 206 3.76 17.73 -16.72
C VAL A 206 3.82 17.98 -18.23
N SER A 207 4.55 19.00 -18.67
CA SER A 207 4.74 19.22 -20.08
C SER A 207 5.55 18.04 -20.63
N GLU A 208 4.98 17.30 -21.57
CA GLU A 208 5.69 16.25 -22.33
C GLU A 208 6.77 16.82 -23.28
N ARG A 209 7.38 17.96 -22.94
CA ARG A 209 8.39 18.62 -23.76
C ARG A 209 9.65 18.83 -22.94
N ASN A 210 10.42 17.77 -22.82
CA ASN A 210 11.84 17.69 -23.19
C ASN A 210 12.35 16.30 -22.82
N MET A 211 12.22 15.35 -23.75
CA MET A 211 12.90 14.06 -23.63
C MET A 211 14.40 14.28 -23.80
N SER A 212 15.19 13.81 -22.84
CA SER A 212 16.64 13.78 -22.95
C SER A 212 17.07 12.72 -23.98
N LEU A 213 18.29 12.82 -24.48
CA LEU A 213 18.90 11.81 -25.37
C LEU A 213 18.86 10.39 -24.76
N PHE A 214 18.81 10.30 -23.43
CA PHE A 214 18.74 9.04 -22.69
C PHE A 214 17.34 8.40 -22.72
N ASP A 215 16.27 9.21 -22.71
CA ASP A 215 14.89 8.70 -22.86
C ASP A 215 14.65 8.13 -24.26
N ARG A 216 15.29 8.73 -25.28
CA ARG A 216 15.29 8.22 -26.66
C ARG A 216 16.06 6.90 -26.79
N PHE A 217 17.14 6.75 -26.03
CA PHE A 217 17.93 5.52 -25.96
C PHE A 217 17.13 4.38 -25.28
N LEU A 218 16.45 4.67 -24.17
CA LEU A 218 15.61 3.70 -23.45
C LEU A 218 14.37 3.29 -24.24
N LEU A 219 13.72 4.22 -24.96
CA LEU A 219 12.65 3.87 -25.90
C LEU A 219 13.17 2.98 -27.06
N GLY A 220 14.40 3.23 -27.52
CA GLY A 220 15.06 2.39 -28.52
C GLY A 220 15.31 0.97 -28.01
N LEU A 221 15.72 0.82 -26.75
CA LEU A 221 15.94 -0.47 -26.11
C LEU A 221 14.63 -1.23 -25.87
N ALA A 222 13.56 -0.54 -25.47
CA ALA A 222 12.24 -1.15 -25.28
C ALA A 222 11.61 -1.66 -26.59
N ARG A 223 11.83 -0.96 -27.72
CA ARG A 223 11.41 -1.41 -29.06
C ARG A 223 12.27 -2.57 -29.58
N LEU A 224 13.58 -2.56 -29.31
CA LEU A 224 14.50 -3.64 -29.69
C LEU A 224 14.21 -4.95 -28.93
N LEU A 225 13.67 -4.85 -27.72
CA LEU A 225 13.29 -5.99 -26.87
C LEU A 225 11.82 -6.43 -27.06
N GLY A 226 11.08 -5.84 -28.00
CA GLY A 226 9.69 -6.24 -28.32
C GLY A 226 8.67 -5.92 -27.21
N LEU A 227 8.96 -4.98 -26.32
CA LEU A 227 8.12 -4.66 -25.15
C LEU A 227 7.08 -3.56 -25.43
N LEU A 228 7.01 -3.05 -26.66
CA LEU A 228 6.05 -2.04 -27.10
C LEU A 228 5.56 -2.38 -28.52
N ASP A 229 4.26 -2.57 -28.69
CA ASP A 229 3.62 -2.64 -30.01
C ASP A 229 3.35 -1.23 -30.57
N THR A 230 3.47 -1.12 -31.89
CA THR A 230 3.18 0.12 -32.62
C THR A 230 1.67 0.26 -32.82
N GLU A 231 1.02 1.10 -32.01
CA GLU A 231 -0.33 1.59 -32.33
C GLU A 231 -0.37 3.11 -32.53
N LYS A 232 -1.18 3.48 -33.52
CA LYS A 232 -1.43 4.82 -34.03
C LYS A 232 -2.23 5.62 -33.02
N THR A 233 -1.73 6.80 -32.67
CA THR A 233 -2.49 7.83 -31.96
C THR A 233 -3.58 8.39 -32.87
N GLY A 234 -4.84 8.11 -32.55
CA GLY A 234 -6.00 8.85 -33.07
C GLY A 234 -6.31 10.03 -32.17
N GLU A 235 -6.44 11.22 -32.75
CA GLU A 235 -6.89 12.43 -32.07
C GLU A 235 -8.40 12.33 -31.77
N GLY A 236 -8.76 12.43 -30.49
CA GLY A 236 -10.13 12.61 -30.02
C GLY A 236 -10.24 13.93 -29.27
N SER A 237 -11.05 14.84 -29.82
CA SER A 237 -11.48 16.08 -29.16
C SER A 237 -12.48 15.78 -28.06
N GLY A 238 -12.38 16.44 -26.91
CA GLY A 238 -13.29 16.25 -25.78
C GLY A 238 -13.22 17.39 -24.77
N ALA A 239 -14.39 17.93 -24.46
CA ALA A 239 -14.64 19.21 -23.81
C ALA A 239 -14.22 19.31 -22.33
N ALA A 240 -13.99 20.54 -21.88
CA ALA A 240 -13.61 20.88 -20.51
C ALA A 240 -14.77 20.72 -19.52
N ALA A 241 -14.53 19.99 -18.43
CA ALA A 241 -15.40 19.89 -17.26
C ALA A 241 -15.12 21.04 -16.25
N PRO A 242 -16.09 21.45 -15.42
CA PRO A 242 -16.00 22.66 -14.60
C PRO A 242 -15.01 22.53 -13.44
N SER A 243 -14.21 23.57 -13.23
CA SER A 243 -13.16 23.65 -12.22
C SER A 243 -13.71 23.95 -10.82
N CYS A 244 -13.80 22.95 -9.95
CA CYS A 244 -13.87 23.13 -8.50
C CYS A 244 -12.47 22.86 -7.92
N ARG A 245 -11.81 23.89 -7.40
CA ARG A 245 -10.50 23.76 -6.73
C ARG A 245 -10.71 23.23 -5.31
N SER A 246 -10.80 21.91 -5.12
CA SER A 246 -10.70 21.31 -3.79
C SER A 246 -9.25 21.33 -3.32
N ARG A 247 -8.98 21.79 -2.10
CA ARG A 247 -7.64 21.64 -1.49
C ARG A 247 -7.50 20.21 -0.98
N ASN A 248 -6.27 19.71 -0.93
CA ASN A 248 -5.91 18.37 -0.45
C ASN A 248 -6.68 17.85 0.80
N PRO A 249 -6.82 18.65 1.88
CA PRO A 249 -7.55 18.20 3.06
C PRO A 249 -9.07 18.10 2.91
N ASP A 250 -9.64 18.73 1.89
CA ASP A 250 -11.09 18.80 1.74
C ASP A 250 -11.66 17.47 1.23
N VAL A 251 -10.82 16.61 0.65
CA VAL A 251 -11.22 15.33 0.03
C VAL A 251 -10.73 14.10 0.79
N VAL A 252 -9.89 14.25 1.82
CA VAL A 252 -9.38 13.14 2.63
C VAL A 252 -9.79 13.32 4.10
N ALA A 253 -10.41 12.31 4.68
CA ALA A 253 -10.83 12.30 6.08
C ALA A 253 -9.74 11.71 7.00
N GLY A 254 -9.01 10.69 6.55
CA GLY A 254 -8.01 10.01 7.34
C GLY A 254 -6.97 9.22 6.55
N LEU A 255 -5.86 8.90 7.21
CA LEU A 255 -4.78 8.06 6.69
C LEU A 255 -4.51 6.88 7.63
N VAL A 256 -4.67 5.67 7.12
CA VAL A 256 -4.20 4.42 7.72
C VAL A 256 -2.89 4.01 7.04
N THR A 257 -1.88 3.62 7.82
CA THR A 257 -0.64 3.05 7.28
C THR A 257 -0.40 1.64 7.82
N LEU A 258 0.01 0.73 6.95
CA LEU A 258 0.22 -0.69 7.24
C LEU A 258 1.69 -1.02 7.00
N GLY A 259 2.45 -1.27 8.07
CA GLY A 259 3.88 -1.60 7.98
C GLY A 259 4.71 -0.53 7.24
N THR A 260 4.34 0.75 7.33
CA THR A 260 5.00 1.84 6.60
C THR A 260 6.18 2.40 7.41
N PRO A 261 7.41 2.46 6.88
CA PRO A 261 8.47 3.20 7.55
C PRO A 261 8.16 4.70 7.54
N GLN A 262 8.08 5.30 8.73
CA GLN A 262 7.63 6.69 8.93
C GLN A 262 8.75 7.71 8.94
N SER A 263 9.97 7.29 9.25
CA SER A 263 11.16 8.14 9.30
C SER A 263 12.31 7.45 8.57
N PRO A 264 13.28 8.20 8.03
CA PRO A 264 14.43 7.63 7.35
C PRO A 264 15.32 6.79 8.29
N PRO A 265 16.26 6.00 7.75
CA PRO A 265 17.21 5.25 8.54
C PRO A 265 17.98 6.14 9.52
N SER A 266 18.18 5.66 10.75
CA SER A 266 18.88 6.41 11.80
C SER A 266 20.41 6.44 11.63
N LEU A 267 20.97 5.69 10.66
CA LEU A 267 22.40 5.62 10.36
C LEU A 267 22.75 6.32 9.04
N GLY A 268 23.77 7.19 9.07
CA GLY A 268 24.26 7.91 7.90
C GLY A 268 24.93 7.05 6.82
N ASP A 269 25.43 5.86 7.20
CA ASP A 269 26.17 4.95 6.31
C ASP A 269 25.29 3.89 5.62
N VAL A 270 23.99 3.86 5.92
CA VAL A 270 23.03 2.94 5.29
C VAL A 270 22.42 3.59 4.05
N SER A 271 22.31 2.83 2.96
CA SER A 271 21.69 3.30 1.72
C SER A 271 20.19 3.50 1.92
N ASP A 272 19.73 4.76 1.95
CA ASP A 272 18.31 5.11 1.94
C ASP A 272 17.65 4.64 0.63
N MET A 273 16.82 3.60 0.73
CA MET A 273 16.12 3.00 -0.42
C MET A 273 15.05 3.93 -1.03
N THR A 274 14.72 5.02 -0.35
CA THR A 274 13.84 6.10 -0.85
C THR A 274 14.63 7.26 -1.44
N PHE A 275 15.96 7.22 -1.36
CA PHE A 275 16.89 8.20 -1.93
C PHE A 275 16.63 9.64 -1.49
N GLY A 276 16.20 9.81 -0.24
CA GLY A 276 15.88 11.10 0.36
C GLY A 276 14.39 11.45 0.33
N ALA A 277 13.54 10.72 -0.39
CA ALA A 277 12.11 11.06 -0.48
C ALA A 277 11.37 10.91 0.85
N LEU A 278 11.65 9.84 1.60
CA LEU A 278 11.11 9.67 2.95
C LEU A 278 11.71 10.69 3.92
N SER A 279 13.02 10.94 3.82
CA SER A 279 13.69 11.99 4.61
C SER A 279 13.04 13.36 4.40
N TRP A 280 12.80 13.73 3.15
CA TRP A 280 12.13 14.99 2.80
C TRP A 280 10.69 15.02 3.34
N THR A 281 9.95 13.93 3.19
CA THR A 281 8.57 13.82 3.68
C THR A 281 8.50 13.99 5.19
N ASP A 282 9.40 13.35 5.93
CA ASP A 282 9.43 13.40 7.39
C ASP A 282 9.84 14.80 7.90
N GLN A 283 10.79 15.46 7.23
CA GLN A 283 11.22 16.82 7.58
C GLN A 283 10.14 17.88 7.31
N ASN A 284 9.43 17.76 6.18
CA ASN A 284 8.43 18.76 5.79
C ASN A 284 7.06 18.50 6.43
N PHE A 285 6.72 17.23 6.67
CA PHE A 285 5.44 16.79 7.23
C PHE A 285 5.65 15.83 8.42
N PRO A 286 6.28 16.30 9.51
CA PRO A 286 6.61 15.48 10.67
C PRO A 286 5.36 15.05 11.44
N GLY A 287 5.39 13.81 11.94
CA GLY A 287 4.29 13.27 12.75
C GLY A 287 2.93 13.32 12.03
N SER A 288 1.86 13.42 12.81
CA SER A 288 0.50 13.66 12.33
C SER A 288 0.29 15.14 11.92
N PHE A 289 1.13 15.64 11.01
CA PHE A 289 1.27 17.06 10.65
C PHE A 289 -0.04 17.78 10.33
N LEU A 290 -0.98 17.10 9.68
CA LEU A 290 -2.24 17.70 9.23
C LEU A 290 -3.38 17.61 10.25
N LYS A 291 -3.21 16.85 11.34
CA LYS A 291 -4.27 16.60 12.33
C LYS A 291 -4.84 17.90 12.91
N GLY A 292 -3.98 18.77 13.43
CA GLY A 292 -4.40 20.07 14.00
C GLY A 292 -4.67 21.17 12.98
N LYS A 293 -4.34 20.94 11.69
CA LYS A 293 -4.49 21.96 10.64
C LYS A 293 -5.77 21.78 9.83
N THR A 294 -6.13 20.52 9.57
CA THR A 294 -7.18 20.18 8.63
C THR A 294 -8.12 19.10 9.15
N GLY A 295 -7.87 18.58 10.36
CA GLY A 295 -8.68 17.54 10.98
C GLY A 295 -8.41 16.13 10.45
N ILE A 296 -7.42 15.92 9.58
CA ILE A 296 -7.09 14.56 9.08
C ILE A 296 -6.55 13.74 10.24
N TRP A 297 -7.23 12.63 10.56
CA TRP A 297 -6.75 11.68 11.55
C TRP A 297 -5.76 10.69 10.94
N TYR A 298 -4.92 10.12 11.80
CA TYR A 298 -3.86 9.19 11.41
C TYR A 298 -3.95 7.92 12.27
N LEU A 299 -3.90 6.77 11.61
CA LEU A 299 -3.76 5.45 12.23
C LEU A 299 -2.51 4.77 11.66
N THR A 300 -1.61 4.34 12.53
CA THR A 300 -0.43 3.56 12.13
C THR A 300 -0.53 2.15 12.69
N VAL A 301 -0.40 1.16 11.81
CA VAL A 301 -0.51 -0.26 12.14
C VAL A 301 0.83 -0.91 11.89
N ALA A 302 1.43 -1.44 12.95
CA ALA A 302 2.70 -2.15 12.93
C ALA A 302 2.48 -3.64 13.14
N GLY A 303 3.12 -4.49 12.35
CA GLY A 303 3.15 -5.93 12.55
C GLY A 303 4.33 -6.33 13.42
N LYS A 304 4.13 -7.30 14.30
CA LYS A 304 5.15 -7.85 15.20
C LYS A 304 5.16 -9.37 15.08
N ALA A 305 5.79 -9.87 14.02
CA ALA A 305 5.83 -11.30 13.70
C ALA A 305 7.20 -11.92 13.89
N VAL A 306 8.27 -11.17 13.63
CA VAL A 306 9.64 -11.71 13.55
C VAL A 306 10.59 -10.83 14.33
N GLN A 307 11.46 -11.47 15.12
CA GLN A 307 12.61 -10.83 15.73
C GLN A 307 13.81 -10.96 14.80
N GLY A 308 14.55 -9.88 14.58
CA GLY A 308 15.80 -9.91 13.84
C GLY A 308 16.90 -10.57 14.66
N GLU A 309 17.59 -11.53 14.07
CA GLU A 309 18.69 -12.26 14.71
C GLU A 309 19.89 -12.39 13.75
N SER A 310 21.05 -11.87 14.17
CA SER A 310 22.30 -11.87 13.43
C SER A 310 22.95 -13.24 13.37
N GLU A 311 22.57 -14.17 14.24
CA GLU A 311 23.12 -15.54 14.25
C GLU A 311 22.15 -16.58 13.69
N ALA A 312 20.94 -16.18 13.32
CA ALA A 312 19.97 -17.09 12.72
C ALA A 312 20.48 -17.69 11.39
N PRO A 313 20.02 -18.90 11.02
CA PRO A 313 20.43 -19.55 9.77
C PRO A 313 20.22 -18.65 8.55
N LYS A 314 21.16 -18.69 7.59
CA LYS A 314 21.00 -17.99 6.31
C LYS A 314 19.72 -18.44 5.61
N GLY A 315 18.93 -17.50 5.09
CA GLY A 315 17.63 -17.79 4.48
C GLY A 315 16.46 -17.91 5.47
N SER A 316 16.69 -17.86 6.78
CA SER A 316 15.59 -17.81 7.75
C SER A 316 14.89 -16.44 7.77
N ALA A 317 13.63 -16.41 8.22
CA ALA A 317 12.87 -15.18 8.40
C ALA A 317 13.56 -14.21 9.37
N SER A 318 14.08 -14.70 10.51
CA SER A 318 14.80 -13.89 11.50
C SER A 318 16.10 -13.28 10.93
N ARG A 319 16.84 -14.04 10.09
CA ARG A 319 18.04 -13.53 9.41
C ARG A 319 17.70 -12.46 8.37
N PHE A 320 16.62 -12.66 7.61
CA PHE A 320 16.14 -11.67 6.65
C PHE A 320 15.68 -10.39 7.36
N ALA A 321 14.88 -10.54 8.41
CA ALA A 321 14.37 -9.46 9.25
C ALA A 321 15.53 -8.63 9.84
N TYR A 322 16.56 -9.28 10.40
CA TYR A 322 17.77 -8.60 10.87
C TYR A 322 18.39 -7.68 9.80
N GLY A 323 18.57 -8.19 8.58
CA GLY A 323 19.12 -7.41 7.48
C GLY A 323 18.25 -6.22 7.11
N SER A 324 16.94 -6.44 7.01
CA SER A 324 15.96 -5.39 6.71
C SER A 324 15.92 -4.32 7.79
N TYR A 325 15.87 -4.72 9.06
CA TYR A 325 15.80 -3.80 10.20
C TYR A 325 17.04 -2.94 10.33
N ARG A 326 18.23 -3.50 10.06
CA ARG A 326 19.45 -2.69 9.98
C ARG A 326 19.38 -1.62 8.89
N VAL A 327 18.71 -1.90 7.78
CA VAL A 327 18.55 -0.91 6.71
C VAL A 327 17.55 0.19 7.10
N VAL A 328 16.52 -0.13 7.88
CA VAL A 328 15.41 0.79 8.20
C VAL A 328 15.60 1.54 9.53
N LEU A 329 16.10 0.87 10.57
CA LEU A 329 16.30 1.41 11.92
C LEU A 329 17.78 1.69 12.23
N GLY A 330 18.70 1.00 11.54
CA GLY A 330 20.13 1.05 11.82
C GLY A 330 20.61 -0.07 12.76
N GLU A 331 19.70 -0.69 13.49
CA GLU A 331 19.91 -1.86 14.32
C GLU A 331 18.95 -2.98 13.87
N GLY A 332 19.36 -4.24 14.08
CA GLY A 332 18.51 -5.37 13.73
C GLY A 332 18.54 -6.52 14.73
N GLU A 333 19.50 -6.57 15.65
CA GLU A 333 19.59 -7.63 16.65
C GLU A 333 18.51 -7.44 17.70
N GLY A 334 17.71 -8.46 17.97
CA GLY A 334 16.63 -8.42 18.95
C GLY A 334 15.47 -7.49 18.58
N VAL A 335 15.53 -6.81 17.43
CA VAL A 335 14.51 -5.86 16.96
C VAL A 335 13.30 -6.63 16.45
N TRP A 336 12.10 -6.22 16.87
CA TRP A 336 10.84 -6.81 16.43
C TRP A 336 10.19 -5.99 15.31
N GLY A 337 9.54 -6.70 14.39
CA GLY A 337 8.74 -6.09 13.32
C GLY A 337 7.98 -7.12 12.48
N ASP A 338 7.58 -6.70 11.29
CA ASP A 338 6.74 -7.50 10.38
C ASP A 338 7.55 -8.33 9.36
N GLY A 339 8.84 -8.54 9.63
CA GLY A 339 9.84 -9.09 8.72
C GLY A 339 10.53 -8.08 7.80
N VAL A 340 10.00 -6.86 7.61
CA VAL A 340 10.61 -5.82 6.76
C VAL A 340 10.81 -4.51 7.52
N VAL A 341 9.77 -4.04 8.20
CA VAL A 341 9.74 -2.77 8.92
C VAL A 341 9.69 -3.03 10.42
N PRO A 342 10.65 -2.49 11.20
CA PRO A 342 10.61 -2.52 12.66
C PRO A 342 9.37 -1.82 13.21
N VAL A 343 8.81 -2.33 14.32
CA VAL A 343 7.63 -1.73 14.98
C VAL A 343 7.84 -0.24 15.27
N GLU A 344 9.02 0.12 15.78
CA GLU A 344 9.36 1.51 16.11
C GLU A 344 9.31 2.43 14.89
N LYS A 345 9.71 1.94 13.71
CA LYS A 345 9.70 2.71 12.47
C LYS A 345 8.34 2.72 11.78
N ALA A 346 7.44 1.81 12.13
CA ALA A 346 6.08 1.77 11.61
C ALA A 346 5.16 2.83 12.24
N HIS A 347 5.50 3.26 13.45
CA HIS A 347 4.71 4.17 14.28
C HIS A 347 5.06 5.64 14.05
N LEU A 348 4.04 6.49 14.01
CA LEU A 348 4.15 7.92 13.70
C LEU A 348 3.68 8.76 14.89
N GLN A 349 4.53 9.67 15.35
CA GLN A 349 4.20 10.57 16.45
C GLN A 349 2.88 11.34 16.21
N GLY A 350 1.98 11.32 17.20
CA GLY A 350 0.69 12.02 17.17
C GLY A 350 -0.45 11.26 16.48
N ALA A 351 -0.15 10.13 15.83
CA ALA A 351 -1.15 9.21 15.30
C ALA A 351 -1.72 8.29 16.39
N THR A 352 -2.88 7.70 16.12
CA THR A 352 -3.30 6.47 16.81
C THR A 352 -2.38 5.34 16.36
N GLN A 353 -1.91 4.51 17.29
CA GLN A 353 -0.86 3.52 17.03
C GLN A 353 -1.32 2.14 17.50
N LEU A 354 -1.34 1.17 16.59
CA LEU A 354 -1.75 -0.20 16.85
C LEU A 354 -0.64 -1.17 16.44
N THR A 355 -0.22 -2.04 17.34
CA THR A 355 0.69 -3.14 17.03
C THR A 355 -0.09 -4.45 16.99
N LEU A 356 0.07 -5.22 15.90
CA LEU A 356 -0.55 -6.52 15.71
C LEU A 356 0.48 -7.63 15.86
N GLU A 357 0.30 -8.46 16.88
CA GLU A 357 1.15 -9.62 17.14
C GLU A 357 0.97 -10.66 16.03
N GLY A 358 2.09 -11.21 15.55
CA GLY A 358 2.08 -12.27 14.55
C GLY A 358 1.70 -11.86 13.13
N VAL A 359 1.70 -10.56 12.82
CA VAL A 359 1.39 -10.01 11.48
C VAL A 359 2.65 -9.67 10.69
N PHE A 360 2.73 -10.18 9.46
CA PHE A 360 3.84 -10.00 8.51
C PHE A 360 3.58 -8.88 7.50
N HIS A 361 4.66 -8.44 6.85
CA HIS A 361 4.66 -7.34 5.88
C HIS A 361 3.95 -7.67 4.56
N SER A 362 4.23 -8.85 4.00
CA SER A 362 3.87 -9.15 2.62
C SER A 362 2.42 -9.64 2.50
N ILE A 363 1.70 -9.07 1.53
CA ILE A 363 0.39 -9.56 1.08
C ILE A 363 0.40 -11.02 0.59
N ASN A 364 1.58 -11.53 0.20
CA ASN A 364 1.76 -12.92 -0.22
C ASN A 364 1.80 -13.90 0.97
N ALA A 365 1.69 -13.41 2.21
CA ALA A 365 1.40 -14.21 3.41
C ALA A 365 -0.08 -14.02 3.79
N PRO A 366 -1.03 -14.49 2.97
CA PRO A 366 -2.44 -14.05 2.98
C PRO A 366 -3.17 -14.31 4.31
N LEU A 367 -2.71 -15.27 5.12
CA LEU A 367 -3.35 -15.62 6.39
C LEU A 367 -2.88 -14.77 7.57
N ARG A 368 -1.70 -14.14 7.46
CA ARG A 368 -1.04 -13.43 8.57
C ARG A 368 -0.39 -12.14 8.10
N TRP A 369 -1.15 -11.34 7.37
CA TRP A 369 -0.76 -9.98 6.97
C TRP A 369 -1.90 -9.01 7.28
N TYR A 370 -1.62 -7.71 7.23
CA TYR A 370 -2.52 -6.66 7.69
C TYR A 370 -3.94 -6.69 7.09
N GLY A 371 -4.07 -7.10 5.82
CA GLY A 371 -5.34 -7.13 5.10
C GLY A 371 -6.00 -8.50 5.02
N SER A 372 -5.48 -9.49 5.75
CA SER A 372 -6.11 -10.81 5.86
C SER A 372 -7.43 -10.74 6.61
N ASP A 373 -8.36 -11.66 6.32
CA ASP A 373 -9.65 -11.74 7.02
C ASP A 373 -9.48 -11.84 8.54
N ALA A 374 -8.41 -12.52 8.99
CA ALA A 374 -8.08 -12.71 10.40
C ALA A 374 -7.61 -11.46 11.15
N PHE A 375 -7.12 -10.42 10.45
CA PHE A 375 -6.49 -9.26 11.09
C PHE A 375 -7.05 -7.91 10.63
N VAL A 376 -7.79 -7.86 9.52
CA VAL A 376 -8.32 -6.60 8.98
C VAL A 376 -9.19 -5.85 9.99
N ASP A 377 -10.02 -6.58 10.75
CA ASP A 377 -10.97 -5.99 11.70
C ASP A 377 -10.26 -5.33 12.89
N CYS A 378 -9.05 -5.78 13.22
CA CYS A 378 -8.27 -5.25 14.33
C CYS A 378 -7.99 -3.76 14.17
N TRP A 379 -7.68 -3.31 12.95
CA TRP A 379 -7.43 -1.89 12.66
C TRP A 379 -8.62 -1.19 12.00
N LEU A 380 -9.49 -1.93 11.31
CA LEU A 380 -10.65 -1.35 10.64
C LEU A 380 -11.65 -0.76 11.65
N LYS A 381 -11.83 -1.40 12.82
CA LYS A 381 -12.65 -0.86 13.92
C LYS A 381 -12.13 0.48 14.44
N GLU A 382 -10.81 0.64 14.50
CA GLU A 382 -10.18 1.90 14.91
C GLU A 382 -10.35 2.98 13.83
N ALA A 383 -10.24 2.62 12.55
CA ALA A 383 -10.51 3.56 11.46
C ALA A 383 -11.97 4.04 11.47
N VAL A 384 -12.92 3.14 11.71
CA VAL A 384 -14.35 3.48 11.90
C VAL A 384 -14.54 4.41 13.09
N ARG A 385 -13.97 4.07 14.25
CA ARG A 385 -14.06 4.91 15.46
C ARG A 385 -13.51 6.32 15.21
N LEU A 386 -12.33 6.44 14.61
CA LEU A 386 -11.69 7.73 14.33
C LEU A 386 -12.51 8.58 13.36
N PHE A 387 -13.13 7.96 12.36
CA PHE A 387 -14.03 8.67 11.45
C PHE A 387 -15.28 9.17 12.16
N GLU A 388 -15.95 8.34 12.97
CA GLU A 388 -17.14 8.77 13.71
C GLU A 388 -16.82 9.90 14.70
N GLU A 389 -15.66 9.87 15.36
CA GLU A 389 -15.19 10.98 16.20
C GLU A 389 -15.03 12.28 15.40
N GLN A 390 -14.44 12.20 14.21
CA GLN A 390 -14.30 13.35 13.31
C GLN A 390 -15.66 13.92 12.89
N ARG A 391 -16.64 13.06 12.60
CA ARG A 391 -18.01 13.49 12.24
C ARG A 391 -18.72 14.19 13.39
N VAL A 392 -18.62 13.63 14.60
CA VAL A 392 -19.22 14.23 15.80
C VAL A 392 -18.64 15.61 16.06
N GLU A 393 -17.32 15.77 15.89
CA GLU A 393 -16.66 17.07 16.07
C GLU A 393 -17.09 18.09 15.00
N ALA A 394 -17.14 17.68 13.72
CA ALA A 394 -17.60 18.53 12.64
C ALA A 394 -19.05 19.03 12.87
N ALA A 395 -19.94 18.16 13.35
CA ALA A 395 -21.33 18.51 13.65
C ALA A 395 -21.46 19.47 14.86
N ARG A 396 -20.52 19.42 15.81
CA ARG A 396 -20.47 20.38 16.93
C ARG A 396 -20.03 21.76 16.46
N ASP A 397 -18.98 21.82 15.63
CA ASP A 397 -18.46 23.08 15.08
C ASP A 397 -19.51 23.81 14.22
N GLU A 398 -20.31 23.08 13.45
CA GLU A 398 -21.41 23.66 12.67
C GLU A 398 -22.49 24.26 13.58
N LYS A 399 -22.89 23.56 14.65
CA LYS A 399 -23.88 24.08 15.62
C LYS A 399 -23.38 25.34 16.33
N SER A 400 -22.12 25.36 16.75
CA SER A 400 -21.51 26.51 17.40
C SER A 400 -21.47 27.75 16.49
N LYS A 401 -21.27 27.57 15.17
CA LYS A 401 -21.31 28.66 14.19
C LYS A 401 -22.70 29.21 13.93
N CYS A 402 -23.75 28.40 14.05
CA CYS A 402 -25.14 28.84 13.88
C CYS A 402 -25.74 29.50 15.14
N SER A 403 -25.12 29.32 16.30
CA SER A 403 -25.56 29.91 17.58
C SER A 403 -24.99 31.31 17.89
N VAL A 404 -24.17 31.86 16.98
CA VAL A 404 -23.62 33.22 17.01
C VAL A 404 -24.32 34.03 15.93
#